data_AF-A0A925AED9-F1
#
_entry.id   AF-A0A925AED9-F1
#
_cell.length_a   1.000
_cell.length_b   1.000
_cell.length_c   1.000
_cell.angle_alpha   90.00
_cell.angle_beta   90.00
_cell.angle_gamma   90.00
#
_symmetry.space_group_name_H-M   'P 1'
#
loop_
_entity.id
_entity.type
_entity.pdbx_description
1 polymer ?
#
loop_
_entity_poly.entity_id
_entity_poly.type
_entity_poly.pdbx_seq_one_letter_code
_entity_poly.pdbx_strand_id
1 'polypeptide(L)'
;MTTHPRVKGTCLCLFAHDLALAIDLDHAERIVAGRAENTGQRELIRHTRRAPQYFQFKPSPLRITSPGKSFEVGGCQTLASVDAVVYDFGAVSITYAVPFEGTLVDLMELSSEMYVHAALQADSRLRAEAMLETLTPALRKPELSALVEDYYIFLLEPVADVAGFLMEHRRMLAQILRAEKAPLSAQQVDEAMESHMSYGMQDAAIIDWHAAILIDADPQDAHMALEFANVELLEMRHLDDRLDVALDDVHELLERDVKGGAGGGLVEYWKRRSWPFRPFTRPFAVDLRRVSQLQMESSMLFEGVNNALKLLGDQYLAKVYRDAARRLHLPEWDASILRKLGALESIYEKLADRQTNRRMEVLEWIIIGLIGFEIVMSLVS
;
A
#
# COMPACT_ATOMS: atom_id res chain seq x y z
N MET A 1 -44.69 0.80 15.02
CA MET A 1 -43.78 1.64 14.23
C MET A 1 -42.48 1.70 15.01
N THR A 2 -41.48 0.95 14.61
CA THR A 2 -40.15 1.00 15.21
C THR A 2 -39.52 2.33 14.82
N THR A 3 -39.42 3.26 15.78
CA THR A 3 -38.69 4.52 15.60
C THR A 3 -37.20 4.19 15.60
N HIS A 4 -36.54 4.34 14.45
CA HIS A 4 -35.09 4.19 14.35
C HIS A 4 -34.40 5.39 15.03
N PRO A 5 -33.28 5.18 15.74
CA PRO A 5 -32.58 6.27 16.40
C PRO A 5 -32.03 7.26 15.36
N ARG A 6 -32.06 8.54 15.69
CA ARG A 6 -31.42 9.58 14.88
C ARG A 6 -29.94 9.69 15.24
N VAL A 7 -29.13 9.86 14.21
CA VAL A 7 -27.68 10.01 14.28
C VAL A 7 -27.25 11.18 13.41
N LYS A 8 -26.15 11.81 13.81
CA LYS A 8 -25.54 12.93 13.11
C LYS A 8 -24.04 12.76 13.14
N GLY A 9 -23.38 13.19 12.08
CA GLY A 9 -21.94 13.11 11.99
C GLY A 9 -21.39 13.31 10.60
N THR A 10 -20.24 12.70 10.33
CA THR A 10 -19.53 12.81 9.05
C THR A 10 -19.04 11.45 8.60
N CYS A 11 -19.33 11.06 7.36
CA CYS A 11 -18.69 9.93 6.72
C CYS A 11 -17.42 10.43 6.01
N LEU A 12 -16.27 9.84 6.33
CA LEU A 12 -15.03 10.08 5.62
C LEU A 12 -14.81 8.96 4.61
N CYS A 13 -14.55 9.35 3.36
CA CYS A 13 -14.36 8.44 2.24
C CYS A 13 -12.91 8.58 1.81
N LEU A 14 -12.09 7.59 2.15
CA LEU A 14 -10.66 7.61 1.96
C LEU A 14 -10.32 6.81 0.70
N PHE A 15 -9.44 7.34 -0.13
CA PHE A 15 -8.89 6.66 -1.30
C PHE A 15 -7.37 6.76 -1.27
N ALA A 16 -6.68 5.65 -1.04
CA ALA A 16 -5.24 5.57 -1.03
C ALA A 16 -4.70 5.26 -2.43
N HIS A 17 -3.72 6.04 -2.90
CA HIS A 17 -3.01 5.86 -4.17
C HIS A 17 -1.50 5.84 -3.95
N ASP A 18 -0.76 5.03 -4.70
CA ASP A 18 0.71 5.02 -4.71
C ASP A 18 1.20 5.87 -5.88
N LEU A 19 2.01 6.90 -5.59
CA LEU A 19 2.53 7.84 -6.58
C LEU A 19 3.98 7.56 -7.00
N ALA A 20 4.76 6.86 -6.17
CA ALA A 20 6.21 6.76 -6.32
C ALA A 20 6.81 5.80 -5.29
N LEU A 21 8.03 5.30 -5.54
CA LEU A 21 8.77 4.50 -4.53
C LEU A 21 9.05 5.27 -3.23
N ALA A 22 9.23 6.59 -3.30
CA ALA A 22 9.42 7.45 -2.13
C ALA A 22 9.17 8.92 -2.46
N ILE A 23 8.86 9.71 -1.44
CA ILE A 23 8.59 11.15 -1.52
C ILE A 23 9.46 11.90 -0.51
N ASP A 24 10.24 12.87 -0.97
CA ASP A 24 10.89 13.84 -0.09
C ASP A 24 9.84 14.84 0.41
N LEU A 25 9.30 14.61 1.61
CA LEU A 25 8.25 15.45 2.19
C LEU A 25 8.70 16.90 2.43
N ASP A 26 9.99 17.15 2.71
CA ASP A 26 10.57 18.50 2.87
C ASP A 26 10.60 19.25 1.54
N HIS A 27 10.86 18.55 0.46
CA HIS A 27 10.78 19.13 -0.87
C HIS A 27 9.32 19.31 -1.32
N ALA A 28 8.46 18.31 -1.08
CA ALA A 28 7.04 18.37 -1.42
C ALA A 28 6.33 19.56 -0.74
N GLU A 29 6.58 19.80 0.55
CA GLU A 29 6.02 20.94 1.27
C GLU A 29 6.45 22.29 0.65
N ARG A 30 7.73 22.45 0.31
CA ARG A 30 8.24 23.65 -0.34
C ARG A 30 7.58 23.91 -1.69
N ILE A 31 7.34 22.86 -2.48
CA ILE A 31 6.63 22.95 -3.77
C ILE A 31 5.19 23.43 -3.55
N VAL A 32 4.47 22.82 -2.60
CA VAL A 32 3.08 23.18 -2.29
C VAL A 32 2.98 24.62 -1.78
N ALA A 33 3.85 25.01 -0.84
CA ALA A 33 3.89 26.37 -0.30
C ALA A 33 4.19 27.41 -1.39
N GLY A 34 5.20 27.15 -2.24
CA GLY A 34 5.56 28.04 -3.35
C GLY A 34 4.44 28.19 -4.39
N ARG A 35 3.67 27.12 -4.66
CA ARG A 35 2.54 27.19 -5.58
C ARG A 35 1.36 27.96 -5.00
N ALA A 36 1.06 27.79 -3.72
CA ALA A 36 0.02 28.55 -3.04
C ALA A 36 0.35 30.05 -3.03
N GLU A 37 1.62 30.40 -2.91
CA GLU A 37 2.15 31.78 -3.01
C GLU A 37 1.99 32.36 -4.42
N ASN A 38 2.50 31.66 -5.43
CA ASN A 38 2.49 32.13 -6.81
C ASN A 38 1.07 32.27 -7.40
N THR A 39 0.12 31.47 -6.90
CA THR A 39 -1.27 31.47 -7.39
C THR A 39 -2.17 32.41 -6.56
N GLY A 40 -1.67 33.02 -5.48
CA GLY A 40 -2.50 33.81 -4.54
C GLY A 40 -3.52 32.96 -3.77
N GLN A 41 -3.35 31.63 -3.74
CA GLN A 41 -4.27 30.66 -3.14
C GLN A 41 -3.88 30.25 -1.72
N ARG A 42 -3.03 31.01 -1.03
CA ARG A 42 -2.58 30.71 0.35
C ARG A 42 -3.72 30.46 1.34
N GLU A 43 -4.86 31.13 1.20
CA GLU A 43 -6.04 30.91 2.07
C GLU A 43 -6.86 29.66 1.68
N LEU A 44 -6.78 29.26 0.41
CA LEU A 44 -7.55 28.17 -0.19
C LEU A 44 -6.83 26.82 -0.05
N ILE A 45 -5.50 26.82 -0.06
CA ILE A 45 -4.68 25.61 0.12
C ILE A 45 -3.98 25.69 1.49
N ARG A 46 -4.48 24.92 2.45
CA ARG A 46 -3.87 24.81 3.79
C ARG A 46 -2.94 23.60 3.80
N HIS A 47 -1.74 23.75 4.37
CA HIS A 47 -0.83 22.63 4.56
C HIS A 47 -0.33 22.58 6.01
N THR A 48 -0.15 21.38 6.55
CA THR A 48 0.39 21.16 7.89
C THR A 48 1.13 19.84 8.00
N ARG A 49 2.09 19.80 8.92
CA ARG A 49 2.83 18.59 9.33
C ARG A 49 2.49 18.10 10.73
N ARG A 50 1.44 18.68 11.34
CA ARG A 50 1.03 18.24 12.68
C ARG A 50 0.45 16.84 12.59
N ALA A 51 1.24 15.86 12.99
CA ALA A 51 0.73 14.63 13.55
C ALA A 51 0.06 14.95 14.90
N PRO A 52 -1.00 14.24 15.30
CA PRO A 52 -1.61 14.39 16.60
C PRO A 52 -0.63 14.06 17.73
N GLN A 53 -0.97 14.45 18.96
CA GLN A 53 -0.06 14.35 20.11
C GLN A 53 0.51 12.95 20.32
N TYR A 54 -0.24 11.91 19.92
CA TYR A 54 0.09 10.51 20.15
C TYR A 54 0.61 9.75 18.92
N PHE A 55 0.72 10.40 17.76
CA PHE A 55 1.41 9.85 16.58
C PHE A 55 2.73 10.60 16.37
N GLN A 56 3.86 9.90 16.46
CA GLN A 56 5.16 10.48 16.09
C GLN A 56 5.71 9.80 14.84
N PHE A 57 5.03 10.04 13.72
CA PHE A 57 5.57 9.67 12.41
C PHE A 57 6.95 10.31 12.20
N LYS A 58 7.87 9.56 11.60
CA LYS A 58 9.19 10.07 11.22
C LYS A 58 9.54 9.62 9.81
N PRO A 59 9.47 10.53 8.82
CA PRO A 59 9.01 11.92 8.87
C PRO A 59 7.48 12.05 9.05
N SER A 60 6.99 13.21 9.52
CA SER A 60 5.54 13.47 9.60
C SER A 60 4.90 13.60 8.21
N PRO A 61 3.77 12.93 7.94
CA PRO A 61 3.03 13.07 6.68
C PRO A 61 2.66 14.53 6.40
N LEU A 62 2.66 14.89 5.12
CA LEU A 62 2.27 16.20 4.66
C LEU A 62 0.76 16.21 4.39
N ARG A 63 0.00 16.98 5.19
CA ARG A 63 -1.44 17.18 4.97
C ARG A 63 -1.67 18.41 4.10
N ILE A 64 -2.51 18.27 3.08
CA ILE A 64 -2.87 19.32 2.11
C ILE A 64 -4.39 19.34 2.01
N THR A 65 -5.02 20.45 2.43
CA THR A 65 -6.44 20.70 2.18
C THR A 65 -6.57 21.61 0.98
N SER A 66 -7.38 21.21 0.00
CA SER A 66 -7.62 21.97 -1.23
C SER A 66 -9.10 22.08 -1.55
N PRO A 67 -9.56 23.14 -2.27
CA PRO A 67 -10.94 23.21 -2.72
C PRO A 67 -11.28 22.05 -3.66
N GLY A 68 -12.53 21.60 -3.60
CA GLY A 68 -13.01 20.49 -4.42
C GLY A 68 -14.42 20.69 -4.94
N LYS A 69 -14.78 19.89 -5.94
CA LYS A 69 -16.17 19.77 -6.38
C LYS A 69 -16.97 19.05 -5.29
N SER A 70 -18.21 19.49 -5.05
CA SER A 70 -19.16 18.77 -4.20
C SER A 70 -19.85 17.67 -5.01
N PHE A 71 -19.95 16.47 -4.43
CA PHE A 71 -20.60 15.31 -5.02
C PHE A 71 -21.81 14.91 -4.18
N GLU A 72 -22.90 14.56 -4.86
CA GLU A 72 -24.09 14.00 -4.22
C GLU A 72 -23.87 12.51 -3.97
N VAL A 73 -24.08 12.04 -2.73
CA VAL A 73 -24.03 10.62 -2.39
C VAL A 73 -25.11 10.29 -1.37
N GLY A 74 -25.98 9.33 -1.68
CA GLY A 74 -27.04 8.88 -0.76
C GLY A 74 -27.93 10.02 -0.25
N GLY A 75 -28.23 11.02 -1.09
CA GLY A 75 -28.99 12.22 -0.70
C GLY A 75 -28.23 13.24 0.16
N CYS A 76 -26.97 12.95 0.51
CA CYS A 76 -26.04 13.87 1.16
C CYS A 76 -25.10 14.52 0.13
N GLN A 77 -24.34 15.53 0.56
CA GLN A 77 -23.37 16.23 -0.29
C GLN A 77 -21.99 16.19 0.38
N THR A 78 -20.94 15.94 -0.39
CA THR A 78 -19.57 16.12 0.11
C THR A 78 -19.29 17.60 0.38
N LEU A 79 -18.42 17.88 1.34
CA LEU A 79 -17.85 19.21 1.49
C LEU A 79 -17.11 19.64 0.21
N ALA A 80 -17.09 20.94 -0.07
CA ALA A 80 -16.35 21.54 -1.19
C ALA A 80 -14.84 21.69 -0.90
N SER A 81 -14.29 20.79 -0.09
CA SER A 81 -12.89 20.70 0.30
C SER A 81 -12.49 19.23 0.33
N VAL A 82 -11.28 18.95 -0.17
CA VAL A 82 -10.70 17.61 -0.20
C VAL A 82 -9.37 17.66 0.52
N ASP A 83 -9.20 16.74 1.46
CA ASP A 83 -7.97 16.56 2.21
C ASP A 83 -7.11 15.50 1.53
N ALA A 84 -5.81 15.73 1.51
CA ALA A 84 -4.84 14.77 1.04
C ALA A 84 -3.70 14.63 2.04
N VAL A 85 -3.28 13.41 2.30
CA VAL A 85 -2.20 13.08 3.24
C VAL A 85 -1.13 12.33 2.49
N VAL A 86 0.04 12.95 2.34
CA VAL A 86 1.17 12.41 1.58
C VAL A 86 2.17 11.79 2.54
N TYR A 87 2.53 10.54 2.27
CA TYR A 87 3.48 9.74 3.05
C TYR A 87 4.83 9.67 2.33
N ASP A 88 5.92 9.52 3.09
CA ASP A 88 7.29 9.51 2.57
C ASP A 88 7.62 8.25 1.77
N PHE A 89 6.88 7.16 2.00
CA PHE A 89 7.03 5.90 1.29
C PHE A 89 6.28 5.83 -0.05
N GLY A 90 5.64 6.92 -0.52
CA GLY A 90 5.05 6.95 -1.86
C GLY A 90 3.55 7.22 -1.94
N ALA A 91 2.85 6.87 -0.86
CA ALA A 91 1.40 6.89 -0.84
C ALA A 91 0.80 8.28 -0.63
N VAL A 92 -0.41 8.46 -1.13
CA VAL A 92 -1.31 9.56 -0.79
C VAL A 92 -2.70 9.03 -0.44
N SER A 93 -3.23 9.43 0.71
CA SER A 93 -4.66 9.24 1.06
C SER A 93 -5.43 10.48 0.66
N ILE A 94 -6.51 10.33 -0.10
CA ILE A 94 -7.42 11.41 -0.51
C ILE A 94 -8.76 11.21 0.17
N THR A 95 -9.21 12.21 0.93
CA THR A 95 -10.35 12.08 1.83
C THR A 95 -11.46 13.08 1.47
N TYR A 96 -12.67 12.55 1.29
CA TYR A 96 -13.90 13.32 1.10
C TYR A 96 -14.78 13.21 2.35
N ALA A 97 -15.18 14.35 2.91
CA ALA A 97 -16.09 14.41 4.04
C ALA A 97 -17.54 14.59 3.57
N VAL A 98 -18.43 13.71 4.02
CA VAL A 98 -19.88 13.73 3.76
C VAL A 98 -20.61 13.92 5.09
N PRO A 99 -20.98 15.15 5.46
CA PRO A 99 -21.83 15.38 6.63
C PRO A 99 -23.20 14.74 6.42
N PHE A 100 -23.73 14.10 7.45
CA PHE A 100 -25.06 13.49 7.42
C PHE A 100 -25.82 13.78 8.71
N GLU A 101 -27.15 13.83 8.58
CA GLU A 101 -28.08 13.84 9.70
C GLU A 101 -29.32 13.06 9.30
N GLY A 102 -29.65 12.02 10.06
CA GLY A 102 -30.76 11.12 9.69
C GLY A 102 -30.97 10.04 10.73
N THR A 103 -31.64 8.96 10.34
CA THR A 103 -31.78 7.73 11.11
C THR A 103 -30.67 6.74 10.77
N LEU A 104 -30.52 5.68 11.58
CA LEU A 104 -29.61 4.58 11.22
C LEU A 104 -29.96 3.89 9.89
N VAL A 105 -31.23 3.95 9.45
CA VAL A 105 -31.64 3.43 8.14
C VAL A 105 -31.07 4.31 7.03
N ASP A 106 -31.20 5.63 7.18
CA ASP A 106 -30.63 6.59 6.23
C ASP A 106 -29.10 6.44 6.14
N LEU A 107 -28.43 6.16 7.27
CA LEU A 107 -26.99 5.89 7.31
C LEU A 107 -26.62 4.57 6.62
N MET A 108 -27.44 3.52 6.74
CA MET A 108 -27.25 2.26 6.02
C MET A 108 -27.43 2.46 4.50
N GLU A 109 -28.42 3.26 4.09
CA GLU A 109 -28.60 3.64 2.69
C GLU A 109 -27.37 4.41 2.18
N LEU A 110 -26.89 5.41 2.93
CA LEU A 110 -25.68 6.14 2.60
C LEU A 110 -24.48 5.20 2.44
N SER A 111 -24.23 4.30 3.40
CA SER A 111 -23.13 3.34 3.34
C SER A 111 -23.16 2.50 2.06
N SER A 112 -24.34 2.00 1.69
CA SER A 112 -24.51 1.17 0.50
C SER A 112 -24.31 1.94 -0.81
N GLU A 113 -24.76 3.19 -0.90
CA GLU A 113 -24.51 4.05 -2.08
C GLU A 113 -23.04 4.49 -2.17
N MET A 114 -22.34 4.60 -1.04
CA MET A 114 -20.92 4.99 -0.98
C MET A 114 -19.98 3.89 -1.48
N TYR A 115 -20.28 2.61 -1.20
CA TYR A 115 -19.42 1.44 -1.49
C TYR A 115 -19.03 1.27 -2.97
N VAL A 116 -19.75 1.91 -3.90
CA VAL A 116 -19.45 1.84 -5.36
C VAL A 116 -19.50 3.22 -6.00
N HIS A 117 -19.12 4.28 -5.27
CA HIS A 117 -19.25 5.63 -5.78
C HIS A 117 -18.15 6.02 -6.79
N ALA A 118 -18.32 5.55 -8.03
CA ALA A 118 -17.34 5.69 -9.12
C ALA A 118 -16.89 7.14 -9.40
N ALA A 119 -17.74 8.13 -9.15
CA ALA A 119 -17.37 9.54 -9.36
C ALA A 119 -16.36 10.04 -8.30
N LEU A 120 -16.43 9.54 -7.06
CA LEU A 120 -15.45 9.89 -6.02
C LEU A 120 -14.13 9.19 -6.29
N GLN A 121 -14.17 7.91 -6.66
CA GLN A 121 -12.97 7.17 -7.05
C GLN A 121 -12.28 7.83 -8.26
N ALA A 122 -13.03 8.23 -9.30
CA ALA A 122 -12.49 8.92 -10.47
C ALA A 122 -11.92 10.31 -10.13
N ASP A 123 -12.59 11.11 -9.29
CA ASP A 123 -12.06 12.40 -8.84
C ASP A 123 -10.79 12.22 -7.99
N SER A 124 -10.74 11.19 -7.14
CA SER A 124 -9.56 10.87 -6.32
C SER A 124 -8.37 10.53 -7.22
N ARG A 125 -8.61 9.77 -8.30
CA ARG A 125 -7.59 9.43 -9.29
C ARG A 125 -7.05 10.67 -10.00
N LEU A 126 -7.93 11.56 -10.45
CA LEU A 126 -7.52 12.82 -11.11
C LEU A 126 -6.69 13.71 -10.17
N ARG A 127 -7.02 13.71 -8.88
CA ARG A 127 -6.24 14.43 -7.85
C ARG A 127 -4.87 13.80 -7.62
N ALA A 128 -4.80 12.46 -7.56
CA ALA A 128 -3.54 11.73 -7.45
C ALA A 128 -2.64 12.01 -8.67
N GLU A 129 -3.19 12.02 -9.88
CA GLU A 129 -2.48 12.40 -11.12
C GLU A 129 -1.97 13.85 -11.06
N ALA A 130 -2.80 14.80 -10.63
CA ALA A 130 -2.39 16.18 -10.46
C ALA A 130 -1.28 16.34 -9.40
N MET A 131 -1.31 15.54 -8.32
CA MET A 131 -0.27 15.51 -7.31
C MET A 131 1.02 14.89 -7.84
N LEU A 132 0.94 13.80 -8.61
CA LEU A 132 2.09 13.21 -9.28
C LEU A 132 2.82 14.26 -10.14
N GLU A 133 2.08 14.96 -11.01
CA GLU A 133 2.64 16.02 -11.86
C GLU A 133 3.27 17.15 -11.04
N THR A 134 2.57 17.58 -9.99
CA THR A 134 3.01 18.69 -9.14
C THR A 134 4.23 18.36 -8.32
N LEU A 135 4.24 17.18 -7.71
CA LEU A 135 5.25 16.74 -6.76
C LEU A 135 6.42 16.03 -7.43
N THR A 136 6.39 15.79 -8.74
CA THR A 136 7.47 15.12 -9.53
C THR A 136 8.90 15.48 -9.08
N PRO A 137 9.27 16.76 -8.81
CA PRO A 137 10.63 17.09 -8.37
C PRO A 137 11.04 16.52 -6.98
N ALA A 138 10.07 16.11 -6.18
CA ALA A 138 10.24 15.48 -4.87
C ALA A 138 10.05 13.96 -4.89
N LEU A 139 9.62 13.38 -6.02
CA LEU A 139 9.34 11.95 -6.14
C LEU A 139 10.59 11.16 -6.56
N ARG A 140 10.76 9.98 -5.98
CA ARG A 140 11.74 8.97 -6.41
C ARG A 140 11.01 7.86 -7.14
N LYS A 141 11.35 7.63 -8.41
CA LYS A 141 10.65 6.68 -9.30
C LYS A 141 9.13 6.94 -9.32
N PRO A 142 8.70 8.09 -9.87
CA PRO A 142 7.28 8.40 -9.99
C PRO A 142 6.57 7.36 -10.86
N GLU A 143 5.54 6.74 -10.31
CA GLU A 143 4.70 5.76 -10.99
C GLU A 143 3.36 5.73 -10.25
N LEU A 144 2.27 6.11 -10.93
CA LEU A 144 0.94 6.02 -10.34
C LEU A 144 0.40 4.61 -10.53
N SER A 145 0.41 3.82 -9.45
CA SER A 145 -0.12 2.46 -9.44
C SER A 145 -1.57 2.43 -9.89
N ALA A 146 -2.00 1.35 -10.58
CA ALA A 146 -3.41 1.14 -10.91
C ALA A 146 -4.24 0.72 -9.69
N LEU A 147 -3.58 0.20 -8.65
CA LEU A 147 -4.21 -0.21 -7.40
C LEU A 147 -4.68 1.03 -6.61
N VAL A 148 -5.85 0.91 -5.99
CA VAL A 148 -6.43 1.89 -5.08
C VAL A 148 -7.10 1.14 -3.94
N GLU A 149 -6.90 1.60 -2.71
CA GLU A 149 -7.64 1.11 -1.54
C GLU A 149 -8.60 2.17 -1.06
N ASP A 150 -9.88 1.81 -0.99
CA ASP A 150 -10.94 2.63 -0.42
C ASP A 150 -11.33 2.15 0.98
N TYR A 151 -11.59 3.11 1.87
CA TYR A 151 -12.06 2.82 3.22
C TYR A 151 -13.00 3.91 3.72
N TYR A 152 -14.03 3.52 4.46
CA TYR A 152 -15.08 4.43 4.90
C TYR A 152 -15.12 4.52 6.43
N ILE A 153 -15.15 5.74 6.96
CA ILE A 153 -15.18 5.97 8.41
C ILE A 153 -16.39 6.81 8.76
N PHE A 154 -17.36 6.21 9.43
CA PHE A 154 -18.54 6.89 9.94
C PHE A 154 -18.26 7.48 11.31
N LEU A 155 -18.00 8.79 11.35
CA LEU A 155 -17.85 9.56 12.59
C LEU A 155 -19.24 9.96 13.08
N LEU A 156 -19.65 9.42 14.23
CA LEU A 156 -20.91 9.72 14.90
C LEU A 156 -20.65 10.66 16.08
N GLU A 157 -21.56 11.62 16.28
CA GLU A 157 -21.57 12.43 17.50
C GLU A 157 -21.75 11.52 18.74
N PRO A 158 -21.16 11.88 19.90
CA PRO A 158 -21.29 11.10 21.13
C PRO A 158 -22.74 10.85 21.53
N VAL A 159 -23.03 9.62 21.95
CA VAL A 159 -24.34 9.23 22.50
C VAL A 159 -24.25 9.03 24.01
N ALA A 160 -25.37 9.21 24.72
CA ALA A 160 -25.40 9.17 26.18
C ALA A 160 -25.08 7.78 26.77
N ASP A 161 -25.58 6.71 26.15
CA ASP A 161 -25.29 5.32 26.51
C ASP A 161 -24.77 4.57 25.29
N VAL A 162 -23.46 4.59 25.10
CA VAL A 162 -22.79 3.93 23.96
C VAL A 162 -23.00 2.42 24.01
N ALA A 163 -22.82 1.80 25.18
CA ALA A 163 -22.93 0.34 25.31
C ALA A 163 -24.36 -0.15 25.01
N GLY A 164 -25.38 0.54 25.52
CA GLY A 164 -26.78 0.28 25.21
C GLY A 164 -27.08 0.47 23.73
N PHE A 165 -26.62 1.59 23.14
CA PHE A 165 -26.81 1.89 21.72
C PHE A 165 -26.20 0.81 20.81
N LEU A 166 -24.96 0.40 21.09
CA LEU A 166 -24.29 -0.66 20.35
C LEU A 166 -25.06 -1.97 20.44
N MET A 167 -25.52 -2.35 21.64
CA MET A 167 -26.24 -3.61 21.88
C MET A 167 -27.63 -3.63 21.25
N GLU A 168 -28.36 -2.53 21.30
CA GLU A 168 -29.71 -2.41 20.72
C GLU A 168 -29.67 -2.41 19.19
N HIS A 169 -28.66 -1.76 18.60
CA HIS A 169 -28.60 -1.54 17.15
C HIS A 169 -27.55 -2.38 16.41
N ARG A 170 -26.97 -3.42 17.05
CA ARG A 170 -25.93 -4.31 16.49
C ARG A 170 -26.17 -4.71 15.03
N ARG A 171 -27.40 -5.09 14.70
CA ARG A 171 -27.75 -5.55 13.33
C ARG A 171 -27.61 -4.45 12.29
N MET A 172 -28.14 -3.26 12.57
CA MET A 172 -28.05 -2.12 11.65
C MET A 172 -26.60 -1.62 11.56
N LEU A 173 -25.87 -1.58 12.68
CA LEU A 173 -24.46 -1.19 12.68
C LEU A 173 -23.61 -2.16 11.85
N ALA A 174 -23.83 -3.47 11.96
CA ALA A 174 -23.19 -4.47 11.11
C ALA A 174 -23.52 -4.29 9.62
N GLN A 175 -24.77 -3.98 9.29
CA GLN A 175 -25.19 -3.68 7.92
C GLN A 175 -24.52 -2.42 7.36
N ILE A 176 -24.40 -1.37 8.19
CA ILE A 176 -23.66 -0.15 7.82
C ILE A 176 -22.19 -0.47 7.56
N LEU A 177 -21.54 -1.23 8.45
CA LEU A 177 -20.12 -1.62 8.30
C LEU A 177 -19.85 -2.44 7.04
N ARG A 178 -20.80 -3.27 6.63
CA ARG A 178 -20.70 -4.16 5.46
C ARG A 178 -21.34 -3.59 4.19
N ALA A 179 -21.88 -2.38 4.25
CA ALA A 179 -22.63 -1.74 3.16
C ALA A 179 -23.80 -2.59 2.61
N GLU A 180 -24.41 -3.43 3.46
CA GLU A 180 -25.41 -4.44 3.06
C GLU A 180 -26.83 -4.08 3.49
N LYS A 181 -27.72 -3.84 2.50
CA LYS A 181 -29.13 -3.53 2.75
C LYS A 181 -29.91 -4.76 3.22
N ALA A 182 -29.49 -5.97 2.83
CA ALA A 182 -30.16 -7.20 3.22
C ALA A 182 -29.85 -7.58 4.67
N PRO A 183 -30.80 -8.19 5.40
CA PRO A 183 -30.55 -8.67 6.76
C PRO A 183 -29.40 -9.66 6.83
N LEU A 184 -28.42 -9.39 7.70
CA LEU A 184 -27.28 -10.27 7.94
C LEU A 184 -27.66 -11.45 8.86
N SER A 185 -26.98 -12.57 8.69
CA SER A 185 -27.10 -13.71 9.62
C SER A 185 -26.52 -13.34 10.99
N ALA A 186 -26.93 -14.04 12.06
CA ALA A 186 -26.41 -13.80 13.40
C ALA A 186 -24.87 -13.91 13.45
N GLN A 187 -24.31 -14.91 12.75
CA GLN A 187 -22.86 -15.09 12.65
C GLN A 187 -22.17 -13.90 11.99
N GLN A 188 -22.73 -13.38 10.89
CA GLN A 188 -22.15 -12.21 10.20
C GLN A 188 -22.28 -10.93 11.03
N VAL A 189 -23.36 -10.77 11.79
CA VAL A 189 -23.51 -9.65 12.73
C VAL A 189 -22.46 -9.74 13.84
N ASP A 190 -22.25 -10.91 14.41
CA ASP A 190 -21.26 -11.09 15.48
C ASP A 190 -19.83 -10.90 14.97
N GLU A 191 -19.52 -11.38 13.76
CA GLU A 191 -18.24 -11.17 13.10
C GLU A 191 -18.00 -9.68 12.81
N ALA A 192 -18.96 -8.96 12.22
CA ALA A 192 -18.82 -7.53 11.93
C ALA A 192 -18.67 -6.66 13.19
N MET A 193 -19.28 -7.08 14.31
CA MET A 193 -19.27 -6.34 15.57
C MET A 193 -18.19 -6.82 16.56
N GLU A 194 -17.38 -7.81 16.19
CA GLU A 194 -16.40 -8.42 17.11
C GLU A 194 -15.27 -7.43 17.48
N SER A 195 -14.76 -6.64 16.54
CA SER A 195 -13.73 -5.62 16.79
C SER A 195 -14.34 -4.29 17.23
N HIS A 196 -15.10 -4.32 18.33
CA HIS A 196 -15.52 -3.11 19.02
C HIS A 196 -14.62 -2.83 20.23
N MET A 197 -14.29 -1.56 20.45
CA MET A 197 -13.59 -1.11 21.64
C MET A 197 -14.18 0.20 22.14
N SER A 198 -14.15 0.38 23.45
CA SER A 198 -14.41 1.65 24.13
C SER A 198 -13.25 1.91 25.08
N TYR A 199 -12.76 3.14 25.12
CA TYR A 199 -11.76 3.63 26.04
C TYR A 199 -12.41 4.36 27.23
N GLY A 200 -13.36 5.24 26.95
CA GLY A 200 -14.23 5.90 27.90
C GLY A 200 -15.65 5.32 27.93
N MET A 201 -16.52 5.93 28.74
CA MET A 201 -17.94 5.55 28.79
C MET A 201 -18.77 6.14 27.65
N GLN A 202 -18.18 7.05 26.87
CA GLN A 202 -18.86 7.85 25.83
C GLN A 202 -18.21 7.70 24.46
N ASP A 203 -17.26 6.77 24.31
CA ASP A 203 -16.62 6.48 23.03
C ASP A 203 -16.82 5.01 22.61
N ALA A 204 -16.75 4.79 21.32
CA ALA A 204 -16.59 3.46 20.74
C ALA A 204 -15.96 3.53 19.36
N ALA A 205 -15.11 2.56 19.05
CA ALA A 205 -14.64 2.29 17.71
C ALA A 205 -15.04 0.85 17.34
N ILE A 206 -15.74 0.70 16.22
CA ILE A 206 -16.09 -0.59 15.61
C ILE A 206 -15.39 -0.64 14.27
N ILE A 207 -14.52 -1.61 14.08
CA ILE A 207 -13.65 -1.68 12.91
C ILE A 207 -13.97 -2.96 12.15
N ASP A 208 -14.26 -2.84 10.87
CA ASP A 208 -14.49 -3.96 9.97
C ASP A 208 -13.61 -3.83 8.70
N TRP A 209 -13.71 -4.78 7.77
CA TRP A 209 -12.89 -4.81 6.56
C TRP A 209 -13.22 -3.64 5.61
N HIS A 210 -14.49 -3.29 5.45
CA HIS A 210 -14.92 -2.24 4.50
C HIS A 210 -15.05 -0.86 5.11
N ALA A 211 -15.35 -0.79 6.41
CA ALA A 211 -15.62 0.47 7.08
C ALA A 211 -15.38 0.39 8.58
N ALA A 212 -15.29 1.56 9.20
CA ALA A 212 -15.34 1.72 10.64
C ALA A 212 -16.45 2.67 11.07
N ILE A 213 -16.98 2.46 12.28
CA ILE A 213 -17.85 3.41 12.97
C ILE A 213 -17.09 3.91 14.20
N LEU A 214 -16.91 5.22 14.30
CA LEU A 214 -16.31 5.89 15.45
C LEU A 214 -17.37 6.76 16.12
N ILE A 215 -17.65 6.51 17.39
CA ILE A 215 -18.45 7.36 18.26
C ILE A 215 -17.45 8.03 19.20
N ASP A 216 -17.17 9.31 18.98
CA ASP A 216 -16.20 10.05 19.81
C ASP A 216 -16.42 11.56 19.65
N ALA A 217 -16.12 12.34 20.69
CA ALA A 217 -16.10 13.80 20.63
C ALA A 217 -14.83 14.30 19.89
N ASP A 218 -13.74 13.54 19.96
CA ASP A 218 -12.47 13.84 19.28
C ASP A 218 -11.92 12.61 18.53
N PRO A 219 -12.52 12.24 17.40
CA PRO A 219 -12.15 11.02 16.69
C PRO A 219 -10.85 11.14 15.88
N GLN A 220 -10.14 12.27 15.94
CA GLN A 220 -9.03 12.60 15.02
C GLN A 220 -7.90 11.57 15.06
N ASP A 221 -7.56 11.10 16.26
CA ASP A 221 -6.48 10.15 16.45
C ASP A 221 -6.87 8.77 15.88
N ALA A 222 -8.07 8.29 16.22
CA ALA A 222 -8.57 7.00 15.75
C ALA A 222 -8.77 7.00 14.22
N HIS A 223 -9.29 8.10 13.66
CA HIS A 223 -9.35 8.31 12.21
C HIS A 223 -7.97 8.18 11.59
N MET A 224 -6.95 8.85 12.14
CA MET A 224 -5.60 8.80 11.58
C MET A 224 -4.99 7.40 11.62
N ALA A 225 -5.26 6.62 12.67
CA ALA A 225 -4.82 5.23 12.75
C ALA A 225 -5.47 4.36 11.67
N LEU A 226 -6.76 4.56 11.40
CA LEU A 226 -7.49 3.86 10.35
C LEU A 226 -7.04 4.29 8.94
N GLU A 227 -6.85 5.60 8.72
CA GLU A 227 -6.30 6.15 7.48
C GLU A 227 -4.94 5.53 7.16
N PHE A 228 -4.06 5.47 8.18
CA PHE A 228 -2.75 4.87 8.03
C PHE A 228 -2.84 3.36 7.74
N ALA A 229 -3.69 2.61 8.44
CA ALA A 229 -3.85 1.17 8.19
C ALA A 229 -4.36 0.87 6.77
N ASN A 230 -5.24 1.73 6.22
CA ASN A 230 -5.69 1.61 4.83
C ASN A 230 -4.57 1.88 3.81
N VAL A 231 -3.76 2.91 4.07
CA VAL A 231 -2.57 3.21 3.25
C VAL A 231 -1.55 2.08 3.33
N GLU A 232 -1.33 1.51 4.51
CA GLU A 232 -0.43 0.37 4.70
C GLU A 232 -0.92 -0.87 3.93
N LEU A 233 -2.23 -1.13 3.91
CA LEU A 233 -2.81 -2.20 3.09
C LEU A 233 -2.50 -2.01 1.60
N LEU A 234 -2.64 -0.78 1.08
CA LEU A 234 -2.31 -0.45 -0.31
C LEU A 234 -0.85 -0.81 -0.62
N GLU A 235 0.07 -0.34 0.22
CA GLU A 235 1.51 -0.53 0.02
C GLU A 235 1.89 -2.02 0.09
N MET A 236 1.32 -2.76 1.04
CA MET A 236 1.54 -4.20 1.14
C MET A 236 1.05 -4.93 -0.11
N ARG A 237 -0.14 -4.60 -0.62
CA ARG A 237 -0.69 -5.19 -1.85
C ARG A 237 0.15 -4.83 -3.07
N HIS A 238 0.56 -3.57 -3.21
CA HIS A 238 1.45 -3.14 -4.29
C HIS A 238 2.80 -3.87 -4.25
N LEU A 239 3.37 -4.03 -3.06
CA LEU A 239 4.61 -4.77 -2.85
C LEU A 239 4.46 -6.25 -3.19
N ASP A 240 3.36 -6.89 -2.77
CA ASP A 240 3.06 -8.30 -3.03
C ASP A 240 2.94 -8.58 -4.55
N ASP A 241 2.23 -7.70 -5.28
CA ASP A 241 2.11 -7.75 -6.76
C ASP A 241 3.48 -7.60 -7.44
N ARG A 242 4.30 -6.65 -6.98
CA ARG A 242 5.66 -6.45 -7.54
C ARG A 242 6.57 -7.64 -7.30
N LEU A 243 6.45 -8.29 -6.14
CA LEU A 243 7.22 -9.48 -5.80
C LEU A 243 6.79 -10.68 -6.64
N ASP A 244 5.50 -10.82 -6.96
CA ASP A 244 5.02 -11.86 -7.87
C ASP A 244 5.59 -11.70 -9.28
N VAL A 245 5.53 -10.48 -9.83
CA VAL A 245 6.15 -10.19 -11.14
C VAL A 245 7.66 -10.49 -11.13
N ALA A 246 8.36 -10.14 -10.04
CA ALA A 246 9.79 -10.42 -9.91
C ALA A 246 10.08 -11.93 -9.83
N LEU A 247 9.26 -12.71 -9.14
CA LEU A 247 9.38 -14.16 -9.04
C LEU A 247 9.11 -14.84 -10.40
N ASP A 248 8.11 -14.39 -11.13
CA ASP A 248 7.78 -14.89 -12.48
C ASP A 248 8.91 -14.61 -13.48
N ASP A 249 9.45 -13.38 -13.49
CA ASP A 249 10.61 -12.99 -14.30
C ASP A 249 11.80 -13.93 -14.06
N VAL A 250 12.07 -14.26 -12.79
CA VAL A 250 13.15 -15.18 -12.41
C VAL A 250 12.85 -16.63 -12.84
N HIS A 251 11.60 -17.07 -12.75
CA HIS A 251 11.20 -18.40 -13.17
C HIS A 251 11.38 -18.59 -14.69
N GLU A 252 10.96 -17.62 -15.50
CA GLU A 252 11.15 -17.65 -16.95
C GLU A 252 12.63 -17.74 -17.35
N LEU A 253 13.50 -17.00 -16.64
CA LEU A 253 14.95 -17.04 -16.89
C LEU A 253 15.53 -18.43 -16.63
N LEU A 254 15.12 -19.08 -15.55
CA LEU A 254 15.53 -20.45 -15.23
C LEU A 254 15.06 -21.44 -16.29
N GLU A 255 13.82 -21.33 -16.78
CA GLU A 255 13.30 -22.21 -17.82
C GLU A 255 14.04 -22.07 -19.16
N ARG A 256 14.39 -20.85 -19.55
CA ARG A 256 15.11 -20.57 -20.81
C ARG A 256 16.51 -21.18 -20.80
N ASP A 257 17.19 -21.19 -19.67
CA ASP A 257 18.51 -21.81 -19.52
C ASP A 257 18.44 -23.35 -19.62
N VAL A 258 17.43 -23.96 -18.99
CA VAL A 258 17.20 -25.42 -19.06
C VAL A 258 16.86 -25.85 -20.50
N LYS A 259 16.00 -25.12 -21.21
CA LYS A 259 15.62 -25.43 -22.60
C LYS A 259 16.74 -25.13 -23.60
N GLY A 260 17.60 -24.14 -23.33
CA GLY A 260 18.79 -23.84 -24.11
C GLY A 260 19.93 -24.88 -23.97
N GLY A 261 19.93 -25.65 -22.89
CA GLY A 261 20.89 -26.73 -22.64
C GLY A 261 20.47 -28.12 -23.15
N ALA A 262 19.18 -28.36 -23.40
CA ALA A 262 18.65 -29.72 -23.60
C ALA A 262 18.06 -30.02 -25.00
N GLY A 263 18.04 -29.07 -25.95
CA GLY A 263 17.23 -29.21 -27.17
C GLY A 263 17.91 -28.99 -28.53
N GLY A 264 19.23 -28.81 -28.61
CA GLY A 264 19.95 -28.57 -29.87
C GLY A 264 20.92 -29.69 -30.19
N GLY A 265 20.57 -30.55 -31.16
CA GLY A 265 21.32 -31.76 -31.49
C GLY A 265 22.82 -31.55 -31.71
N LEU A 266 23.59 -32.59 -31.36
CA LEU A 266 25.05 -32.73 -31.47
C LEU A 266 25.65 -32.36 -32.85
N VAL A 267 24.82 -32.08 -33.86
CA VAL A 267 25.19 -31.77 -35.24
C VAL A 267 25.41 -30.26 -35.45
N GLU A 268 24.80 -29.37 -34.67
CA GLU A 268 24.93 -27.92 -34.86
C GLU A 268 26.08 -27.28 -34.05
N TYR A 269 26.55 -27.98 -33.02
CA TYR A 269 27.68 -27.56 -32.16
C TYR A 269 29.02 -27.52 -32.92
N TRP A 270 29.18 -28.34 -33.96
CA TRP A 270 30.42 -28.44 -34.75
C TRP A 270 30.52 -27.42 -35.90
N LYS A 271 29.41 -26.84 -36.36
CA LYS A 271 29.41 -25.89 -37.50
C LYS A 271 29.67 -24.43 -37.13
N ARG A 272 29.74 -24.10 -35.84
CA ARG A 272 29.98 -22.73 -35.33
C ARG A 272 31.39 -22.49 -34.82
N ARG A 273 32.33 -23.38 -35.15
CA ARG A 273 33.76 -23.35 -34.79
C ARG A 273 34.57 -22.44 -35.74
N SER A 274 34.17 -21.19 -35.88
CA SER A 274 34.93 -20.20 -36.66
C SER A 274 34.68 -18.76 -36.20
N TRP A 275 34.64 -18.52 -34.89
CA TRP A 275 34.90 -17.17 -34.37
C TRP A 275 35.53 -17.21 -32.97
N PRO A 276 36.82 -16.88 -32.81
CA PRO A 276 37.53 -17.00 -31.52
C PRO A 276 37.27 -15.86 -30.52
N PHE A 277 36.42 -14.87 -30.83
CA PHE A 277 36.25 -13.68 -29.97
C PHE A 277 34.80 -13.20 -29.84
N ARG A 278 33.89 -14.06 -29.37
CA ARG A 278 32.61 -13.57 -28.81
C ARG A 278 32.66 -13.63 -27.28
N PRO A 279 32.55 -12.50 -26.56
CA PRO A 279 32.58 -12.51 -25.10
C PRO A 279 31.38 -13.29 -24.57
N PHE A 280 31.69 -14.40 -23.92
CA PHE A 280 30.78 -15.45 -23.44
C PHE A 280 29.99 -15.05 -22.17
N THR A 281 29.76 -13.75 -21.95
CA THR A 281 29.45 -13.20 -20.61
C THR A 281 28.21 -12.29 -20.54
N ARG A 282 27.19 -12.42 -21.41
CA ARG A 282 26.19 -11.32 -21.57
C ARG A 282 24.69 -11.64 -21.70
N PRO A 283 24.11 -12.64 -21.01
CA PRO A 283 22.74 -12.41 -20.49
C PRO A 283 22.64 -12.44 -18.95
N PHE A 284 23.18 -13.48 -18.32
CA PHE A 284 22.94 -13.78 -16.89
C PHE A 284 23.35 -12.69 -15.88
N ALA A 285 24.42 -11.94 -16.13
CA ALA A 285 24.92 -10.93 -15.19
C ALA A 285 24.14 -9.60 -15.21
N VAL A 286 23.28 -9.39 -16.21
CA VAL A 286 22.38 -8.23 -16.29
C VAL A 286 21.09 -8.57 -15.55
N ASP A 287 20.61 -9.80 -15.69
CA ASP A 287 19.39 -10.29 -15.03
C ASP A 287 19.54 -10.36 -13.50
N LEU A 288 20.70 -10.82 -13.00
CA LEU A 288 21.02 -10.84 -11.56
C LEU A 288 21.00 -9.45 -10.90
N ARG A 289 21.44 -8.41 -11.61
CA ARG A 289 21.42 -7.04 -11.07
C ARG A 289 20.00 -6.50 -10.96
N ARG A 290 19.14 -6.83 -11.92
CA ARG A 290 17.73 -6.42 -11.90
C ARG A 290 16.99 -7.08 -10.73
N VAL A 291 17.22 -8.36 -10.50
CA VAL A 291 16.64 -9.10 -9.35
C VAL A 291 17.12 -8.53 -8.02
N SER A 292 18.43 -8.30 -7.87
CA SER A 292 19.00 -7.69 -6.66
C SER A 292 18.47 -6.27 -6.42
N GLN A 293 18.31 -5.47 -7.49
CA GLN A 293 17.73 -4.13 -7.38
C GLN A 293 16.27 -4.17 -6.94
N LEU A 294 15.45 -5.05 -7.54
CA LEU A 294 14.04 -5.21 -7.15
C LEU A 294 13.92 -5.65 -5.70
N GLN A 295 14.70 -6.65 -5.28
CA GLN A 295 14.75 -7.09 -3.88
C GLN A 295 15.10 -5.92 -2.94
N MET A 296 16.16 -5.18 -3.24
CA MET A 296 16.60 -4.05 -2.41
C MET A 296 15.52 -2.96 -2.31
N GLU A 297 14.86 -2.62 -3.41
CA GLU A 297 13.78 -1.64 -3.43
C GLU A 297 12.54 -2.11 -2.67
N SER A 298 12.15 -3.37 -2.87
CA SER A 298 11.06 -4.02 -2.14
C SER A 298 11.32 -4.05 -0.64
N SER A 299 12.54 -4.38 -0.20
CA SER A 299 12.93 -4.33 1.21
C SER A 299 12.91 -2.91 1.77
N MET A 300 13.38 -1.90 1.01
CA MET A 300 13.32 -0.51 1.45
C MET A 300 11.88 -0.02 1.62
N LEU A 301 10.98 -0.38 0.71
CA LEU A 301 9.57 -0.02 0.81
C LEU A 301 8.95 -0.66 2.05
N PHE A 302 9.17 -1.97 2.24
CA PHE A 302 8.70 -2.71 3.41
C PHE A 302 9.22 -2.12 4.73
N GLU A 303 10.49 -1.73 4.78
CA GLU A 303 11.07 -1.05 5.94
C GLU A 303 10.47 0.34 6.14
N GLY A 304 10.23 1.10 5.08
CA GLY A 304 9.62 2.43 5.12
C GLY A 304 8.23 2.41 5.75
N VAL A 305 7.36 1.52 5.27
CA VAL A 305 6.00 1.29 5.78
C VAL A 305 6.04 0.91 7.27
N ASN A 306 6.88 -0.07 7.64
CA ASN A 306 7.01 -0.52 9.03
C ASN A 306 7.67 0.51 9.96
N ASN A 307 8.54 1.38 9.45
CA ASN A 307 9.23 2.38 10.26
C ASN A 307 8.34 3.58 10.62
N ALA A 308 7.35 3.90 9.78
CA ALA A 308 6.34 4.91 10.07
C ALA A 308 5.53 4.59 11.35
N LEU A 309 5.43 3.30 11.71
CA LEU A 309 4.67 2.77 12.84
C LEU A 309 5.33 2.97 14.22
N LYS A 310 6.65 3.22 14.28
CA LYS A 310 7.45 2.99 15.51
C LYS A 310 7.05 3.80 16.75
N LEU A 311 6.12 4.74 16.68
CA LEU A 311 5.67 5.54 17.84
C LEU A 311 4.16 5.80 17.82
N LEU A 312 3.38 4.79 18.24
CA LEU A 312 2.06 5.00 18.84
C LEU A 312 2.28 5.35 20.31
N GLY A 313 2.11 6.64 20.64
CA GLY A 313 2.38 7.21 21.97
C GLY A 313 1.30 6.92 23.01
N ASP A 314 0.16 6.37 22.62
CA ASP A 314 -0.97 6.01 23.50
C ASP A 314 -1.36 4.52 23.33
N GLN A 315 -1.67 3.87 24.45
CA GLN A 315 -2.20 2.51 24.51
C GLN A 315 -3.53 2.36 23.76
N TYR A 316 -4.41 3.36 23.80
CA TYR A 316 -5.69 3.35 23.07
C TYR A 316 -5.44 3.27 21.56
N LEU A 317 -4.56 4.14 21.07
CA LEU A 317 -4.24 4.24 19.65
C LEU A 317 -3.52 3.00 19.12
N ALA A 318 -2.63 2.44 19.92
CA ALA A 318 -2.04 1.12 19.68
C ALA A 318 -3.08 0.01 19.59
N LYS A 319 -4.19 0.11 20.32
CA LYS A 319 -5.28 -0.86 20.23
C LYS A 319 -6.12 -0.65 18.97
N VAL A 320 -6.52 0.59 18.66
CA VAL A 320 -7.24 0.95 17.41
C VAL A 320 -6.48 0.44 16.20
N TYR A 321 -5.18 0.76 16.10
CA TYR A 321 -4.35 0.29 15.01
C TYR A 321 -4.25 -1.24 14.96
N ARG A 322 -4.03 -1.93 16.08
CA ARG A 322 -3.94 -3.40 16.08
C ARG A 322 -5.23 -4.08 15.64
N ASP A 323 -6.38 -3.53 16.01
CA ASP A 323 -7.67 -4.08 15.61
C ASP A 323 -7.94 -3.79 14.13
N ALA A 324 -7.56 -2.61 13.62
CA ALA A 324 -7.56 -2.31 12.19
C ALA A 324 -6.62 -3.22 11.40
N ALA A 325 -5.37 -3.37 11.81
CA ALA A 325 -4.38 -4.23 11.15
C ALA A 325 -4.86 -5.69 11.06
N ARG A 326 -5.48 -6.20 12.14
CA ARG A 326 -6.07 -7.54 12.13
C ARG A 326 -7.26 -7.64 11.18
N ARG A 327 -8.14 -6.63 11.20
CA ARG A 327 -9.32 -6.59 10.33
C ARG A 327 -8.97 -6.46 8.86
N LEU A 328 -7.90 -5.75 8.53
CA LEU A 328 -7.37 -5.56 7.19
C LEU A 328 -6.35 -6.65 6.79
N HIS A 329 -6.20 -7.70 7.59
CA HIS A 329 -5.30 -8.83 7.33
C HIS A 329 -3.83 -8.45 7.06
N LEU A 330 -3.36 -7.33 7.63
CA LEU A 330 -1.98 -6.85 7.46
C LEU A 330 -0.94 -7.90 7.91
N PRO A 331 -1.12 -8.65 9.03
CA PRO A 331 -0.17 -9.69 9.41
C PRO A 331 -0.01 -10.82 8.39
N GLU A 332 -1.10 -11.17 7.69
CA GLU A 332 -1.08 -12.19 6.64
C GLU A 332 -0.33 -11.70 5.40
N TRP A 333 -0.51 -10.43 5.02
CA TRP A 333 0.24 -9.77 3.96
C TRP A 333 1.74 -9.69 4.29
N ASP A 334 2.09 -9.22 5.49
CA ASP A 334 3.47 -9.20 6.00
C ASP A 334 4.14 -10.58 5.86
N ALA A 335 3.45 -11.62 6.32
CA ALA A 335 3.97 -12.98 6.24
C ALA A 335 4.13 -13.45 4.78
N SER A 336 3.24 -13.06 3.86
CA SER A 336 3.35 -13.35 2.43
C SER A 336 4.57 -12.68 1.81
N ILE A 337 4.71 -11.38 2.03
CA ILE A 337 5.78 -10.54 1.50
C ILE A 337 7.15 -11.04 1.98
N LEU A 338 7.29 -11.33 3.28
CA LEU A 338 8.54 -11.88 3.83
C LEU A 338 8.91 -13.23 3.23
N ARG A 339 7.93 -14.11 2.97
CA ARG A 339 8.18 -15.38 2.26
C ARG A 339 8.64 -15.15 0.83
N LYS A 340 8.00 -14.23 0.09
CA LYS A 340 8.37 -13.90 -1.30
C LYS A 340 9.76 -13.27 -1.39
N LEU A 341 10.09 -12.34 -0.49
CA LEU A 341 11.43 -11.74 -0.38
C LEU A 341 12.50 -12.81 -0.11
N GLY A 342 12.27 -13.71 0.85
CA GLY A 342 13.20 -14.80 1.15
C GLY A 342 13.35 -15.80 0.00
N ALA A 343 12.28 -16.05 -0.78
CA ALA A 343 12.36 -16.87 -1.98
C ALA A 343 13.22 -16.22 -3.07
N LEU A 344 13.03 -14.91 -3.32
CA LEU A 344 13.86 -14.15 -4.26
C LEU A 344 15.35 -14.16 -3.85
N GLU A 345 15.63 -13.95 -2.56
CA GLU A 345 16.98 -14.01 -2.00
C GLU A 345 17.62 -15.40 -2.23
N SER A 346 16.91 -16.48 -1.89
CA SER A 346 17.41 -17.84 -2.09
C SER A 346 17.70 -18.16 -3.56
N ILE A 347 16.87 -17.67 -4.49
CA ILE A 347 17.11 -17.87 -5.91
C ILE A 347 18.33 -17.05 -6.37
N TYR A 348 18.45 -15.80 -5.91
CA TYR A 348 19.61 -14.96 -6.17
C TYR A 348 20.91 -15.61 -5.69
N GLU A 349 20.97 -16.09 -4.44
CA GLU A 349 22.13 -16.78 -3.87
C GLU A 349 22.52 -18.01 -4.72
N LYS A 350 21.56 -18.87 -5.05
CA LYS A 350 21.81 -20.05 -5.89
C LYS A 350 22.33 -19.70 -7.28
N LEU A 351 21.85 -18.60 -7.86
CA LEU A 351 22.32 -18.12 -9.16
C LEU A 351 23.72 -17.50 -9.08
N ALA A 352 24.00 -16.73 -8.01
CA ALA A 352 25.30 -16.15 -7.76
C ALA A 352 26.37 -17.23 -7.52
N ASP A 353 26.05 -18.28 -6.75
CA ASP A 353 26.95 -19.41 -6.49
C ASP A 353 27.32 -20.17 -7.76
N ARG A 354 26.38 -20.36 -8.69
CA ARG A 354 26.66 -20.95 -10.01
C ARG A 354 27.66 -20.11 -10.80
N GLN A 355 27.63 -18.79 -10.69
CA GLN A 355 28.61 -17.93 -11.35
C GLN A 355 30.01 -18.10 -10.76
N THR A 356 30.13 -18.26 -9.45
CA THR A 356 31.41 -18.51 -8.77
C THR A 356 31.98 -19.88 -9.15
N ASN A 357 31.16 -20.93 -9.12
CA ASN A 357 31.57 -22.28 -9.54
C ASN A 357 31.98 -22.32 -11.00
N ARG A 358 31.25 -21.65 -11.90
CA ARG A 358 31.61 -21.57 -13.32
C ARG A 358 32.92 -20.80 -13.57
N ARG A 359 33.23 -19.78 -12.77
CA ARG A 359 34.54 -19.10 -12.82
C ARG A 359 35.67 -20.03 -12.39
N MET A 360 35.44 -20.85 -11.37
CA MET A 360 36.39 -21.88 -10.95
C MET A 360 36.59 -22.94 -12.03
N GLU A 361 35.52 -23.44 -12.65
CA GLU A 361 35.62 -24.37 -13.78
C GLU A 361 36.37 -23.74 -14.97
N VAL A 362 36.09 -22.48 -15.32
CA VAL A 362 36.81 -21.80 -16.42
C VAL A 362 38.30 -21.66 -16.10
N LEU A 363 38.66 -21.34 -14.85
CA LEU A 363 40.06 -21.34 -14.41
C LEU A 363 40.68 -22.73 -14.53
N GLU A 364 39.95 -23.78 -14.16
CA GLU A 364 40.39 -25.16 -14.31
C GLU A 364 40.64 -25.51 -15.78
N TRP A 365 39.72 -25.18 -16.68
CA TRP A 365 39.87 -25.41 -18.12
C TRP A 365 41.03 -24.60 -18.74
N ILE A 366 41.26 -23.37 -18.27
CA ILE A 366 42.42 -22.57 -18.68
C ILE A 366 43.71 -23.24 -18.25
N ILE A 367 43.78 -23.75 -17.01
CA ILE A 367 44.95 -24.48 -16.49
C ILE A 367 45.18 -25.78 -17.29
N ILE A 368 44.14 -26.58 -17.49
CA ILE A 368 44.19 -27.82 -18.28
C ILE A 368 44.65 -27.52 -19.71
N GLY A 369 44.12 -26.46 -20.32
CA GLY A 369 44.50 -26.01 -21.66
C GLY A 369 45.96 -25.55 -21.75
N LEU A 370 46.46 -24.81 -20.75
CA LEU A 370 47.86 -24.39 -20.65
C LEU A 370 48.81 -25.59 -20.53
N ILE A 371 48.48 -26.56 -19.67
CA ILE A 371 49.28 -27.79 -19.50
C ILE A 371 49.29 -28.60 -20.79
N GLY A 372 48.14 -28.79 -21.43
CA GLY A 372 48.04 -29.50 -22.70
C GLY A 372 48.85 -28.83 -23.81
N PHE A 373 48.85 -27.50 -23.86
CA PHE A 373 49.65 -26.72 -24.82
C PHE A 373 51.16 -26.89 -24.58
N GLU A 374 51.61 -26.86 -23.33
CA GLU A 374 53.02 -27.06 -22.96
C GLU A 374 53.52 -28.46 -23.37
N ILE A 375 52.72 -29.50 -23.12
CA ILE A 375 53.05 -30.89 -23.49
C ILE A 375 53.19 -31.03 -25.01
N VAL A 376 52.27 -30.46 -25.78
CA VAL A 376 52.33 -30.52 -27.25
C VAL A 376 53.55 -29.78 -27.79
N MET A 377 53.85 -28.59 -27.26
CA MET A 377 55.04 -27.85 -27.63
C MET A 377 56.32 -28.63 -27.32
N SER A 378 56.38 -29.28 -26.15
CA SER A 378 57.52 -30.12 -25.75
C SER A 378 57.69 -31.39 -26.60
N LEU A 379 56.63 -31.89 -27.25
CA LEU A 379 56.69 -33.07 -28.12
C LEU A 379 57.07 -32.72 -29.57
N VAL A 380 56.87 -31.47 -29.97
CA VAL A 380 57.14 -30.97 -31.31
C VAL A 380 58.51 -30.28 -31.40
N SER A 381 59.06 -29.81 -30.27
CA SER A 381 60.46 -29.37 -30.12
C SER A 381 61.39 -30.55 -29.90
#